data_AF-A0A957GGZ6-F1
#
_entry.id   AF-A0A957GGZ6-F1
#
_cell.length_a   1.000
_cell.length_b   1.000
_cell.length_c   1.000
_cell.angle_alpha   90.00
_cell.angle_beta   90.00
_cell.angle_gamma   90.00
#
_symmetry.space_group_name_H-M   'P 1'
#
loop_
_entity.id
_entity.type
_entity.pdbx_description
1 polymer ?
#
loop_
_entity_poly.entity_id
_entity_poly.type
_entity_poly.pdbx_seq_one_letter_code
_entity_poly.pdbx_strand_id
1 'polypeptide(L)'
;TLGPAGGGTYASNSEYRFFPDLAVNHCNDMVVGYTKSSTSMWPSVWYTGRQNGDPVNTLQAEAQLKAGEIAYVAFDGSPYRWGDYTGLTIDPNGLTFWYLGEYSKNTGTTNGRWGTYIGSFTYSGCSIGGTPTPTNTPVPPTNTPTSTPAPPTHTPPTPPAPRTPT
;
A
#
# COMPACT_ATOMS: atom_id res chain seq x y z
N THR A 1 -7.39 -32.17 -18.56
CA THR A 1 -7.96 -30.86 -18.94
C THR A 1 -8.59 -30.25 -17.71
N LEU A 2 -7.90 -29.35 -17.02
CA LEU A 2 -8.56 -28.52 -16.01
C LEU A 2 -9.26 -27.38 -16.77
N GLY A 3 -10.59 -27.36 -16.67
CA GLY A 3 -11.47 -26.38 -17.31
C GLY A 3 -11.23 -24.96 -16.79
N PRO A 4 -11.94 -23.96 -17.36
CA PRO A 4 -11.68 -22.55 -17.12
C PRO A 4 -11.82 -22.28 -15.63
N ALA A 5 -10.70 -21.92 -15.01
CA ALA A 5 -10.69 -21.49 -13.64
C ALA A 5 -11.57 -20.24 -13.54
N GLY A 6 -12.57 -20.26 -12.67
CA GLY A 6 -13.43 -19.10 -12.41
C GLY A 6 -12.59 -17.86 -12.11
N GLY A 7 -13.01 -16.71 -12.62
CA GLY A 7 -12.25 -15.46 -12.60
C GLY A 7 -11.58 -15.21 -11.25
N GLY A 8 -10.25 -15.15 -11.25
CA GLY A 8 -9.43 -14.95 -10.05
C GLY A 8 -8.52 -16.12 -9.67
N THR A 9 -8.62 -17.29 -10.33
CA THR A 9 -7.65 -18.38 -10.10
C THR A 9 -6.47 -18.27 -11.05
N TYR A 10 -5.25 -18.16 -10.51
CA TYR A 10 -4.02 -18.17 -11.29
C TYR A 10 -3.23 -19.46 -11.04
N ALA A 11 -3.24 -20.35 -12.04
CA ALA A 11 -2.57 -21.64 -11.98
C ALA A 11 -2.08 -22.06 -13.37
N SER A 12 -1.06 -22.91 -13.38
CA SER A 12 -0.52 -23.54 -14.58
C SER A 12 -0.26 -25.02 -14.29
N ASN A 13 -0.30 -25.85 -15.33
CA ASN A 13 -0.04 -27.28 -15.16
C ASN A 13 1.42 -27.52 -14.77
N SER A 14 1.63 -28.40 -13.80
CA SER A 14 2.96 -28.84 -13.36
C SER A 14 3.85 -27.75 -12.74
N GLU A 15 3.28 -26.59 -12.42
CA GLU A 15 3.96 -25.54 -11.65
C GLU A 15 3.12 -25.22 -10.40
N TYR A 16 3.81 -25.09 -9.28
CA TYR A 16 3.19 -24.86 -7.98
C TYR A 16 3.56 -23.48 -7.48
N ARG A 17 2.59 -22.78 -6.89
CA ARG A 17 2.75 -21.47 -6.26
C ARG A 17 2.28 -21.58 -4.81
N PHE A 18 3.09 -21.14 -3.87
CA PHE A 18 2.84 -21.32 -2.44
C PHE A 18 3.39 -20.13 -1.65
N PHE A 19 2.77 -19.87 -0.49
CA PHE A 19 3.01 -18.71 0.38
C PHE A 19 2.95 -17.36 -0.37
N PRO A 20 1.76 -16.97 -0.85
CA PRO A 20 1.60 -15.71 -1.56
C PRO A 20 1.55 -14.52 -0.60
N ASP A 21 2.17 -13.43 -1.00
CA ASP A 21 2.07 -12.11 -0.38
C ASP A 21 1.48 -11.11 -1.39
N LEU A 22 0.66 -10.17 -0.95
CA LEU A 22 -0.04 -9.22 -1.82
C LEU A 22 0.06 -7.80 -1.28
N ALA A 23 0.31 -6.84 -2.17
CA ALA A 23 0.16 -5.42 -1.87
C ALA A 23 -0.51 -4.67 -3.03
N VAL A 24 -1.10 -3.51 -2.71
CA VAL A 24 -1.71 -2.59 -3.66
C VAL A 24 -1.14 -1.20 -3.39
N ASN A 25 -0.64 -0.53 -4.44
CA ASN A 25 -0.05 0.81 -4.31
C ASN A 25 -1.12 1.93 -4.42
N HIS A 26 -0.68 3.19 -4.33
CA HIS A 26 -1.55 4.36 -4.39
C HIS A 26 -2.36 4.49 -5.71
N CYS A 27 -1.88 3.92 -6.81
CA CYS A 27 -2.56 3.98 -8.10
C CYS A 27 -3.54 2.83 -8.35
N ASN A 28 -3.80 1.99 -7.34
CA ASN A 28 -4.56 0.75 -7.44
C ASN A 28 -3.90 -0.30 -8.34
N ASP A 29 -2.57 -0.25 -8.50
CA ASP A 29 -1.81 -1.36 -9.06
C ASP A 29 -1.57 -2.39 -7.97
N MET A 30 -1.62 -3.67 -8.32
CA MET A 30 -1.51 -4.79 -7.40
C MET A 30 -0.35 -5.68 -7.81
N VAL A 31 0.40 -6.17 -6.82
CA VAL A 31 1.39 -7.23 -7.03
C VAL A 31 1.13 -8.37 -6.06
N VAL A 32 1.36 -9.59 -6.55
CA VAL A 32 1.38 -10.81 -5.77
C VAL A 32 2.75 -11.46 -5.94
N GLY A 33 3.48 -11.62 -4.85
CA GLY A 33 4.71 -12.40 -4.79
C GLY A 33 4.43 -13.79 -4.23
N TYR A 34 5.19 -14.80 -4.65
CA TYR A 34 5.10 -16.17 -4.12
C TYR A 34 6.37 -16.97 -4.41
N THR A 35 6.53 -18.08 -3.70
CA THR A 35 7.46 -19.12 -4.14
C THR A 35 6.83 -19.92 -5.30
N LYS A 36 7.59 -20.11 -6.39
CA LYS A 36 7.22 -20.99 -7.50
C LYS A 36 8.19 -22.16 -7.63
N SER A 37 7.69 -23.35 -7.92
CA SER A 37 8.50 -24.53 -8.20
C SER A 37 7.86 -25.45 -9.24
N SER A 38 8.66 -26.34 -9.82
CA SER A 38 8.24 -27.42 -10.71
C SER A 38 9.27 -28.55 -10.67
N THR A 39 9.06 -29.61 -11.46
CA THR A 39 10.07 -30.67 -11.63
C THR A 39 11.37 -30.19 -12.27
N SER A 40 11.37 -29.03 -12.93
CA SER A 40 12.53 -28.43 -13.59
C SER A 40 12.95 -27.09 -12.96
N MET A 41 12.31 -26.68 -11.86
CA MET A 41 12.54 -25.40 -11.21
C MET A 41 12.55 -25.59 -9.70
N TRP A 42 13.70 -25.31 -9.09
CA TRP A 42 13.82 -25.26 -7.65
C TRP A 42 12.98 -24.12 -7.07
N PRO A 43 12.53 -24.23 -5.80
CA PRO A 43 11.79 -23.16 -5.13
C PRO A 43 12.47 -21.80 -5.33
N SER A 44 11.79 -20.93 -6.06
CA SER A 44 12.29 -19.65 -6.57
C SER A 44 11.33 -18.53 -6.15
N VAL A 45 11.84 -17.30 -6.02
CA VAL A 45 10.99 -16.11 -5.79
C VAL A 45 10.46 -15.61 -7.12
N TRP A 46 9.13 -15.57 -7.25
CA TRP A 46 8.43 -15.07 -8.42
C TRP A 46 7.39 -14.04 -8.00
N TYR A 47 6.99 -13.21 -8.93
CA TYR A 47 5.88 -12.29 -8.76
C TYR A 47 5.12 -12.12 -10.07
N THR A 48 3.88 -11.70 -9.94
CA THR A 48 3.05 -11.17 -11.02
C THR A 48 2.20 -10.03 -10.45
N GLY A 49 1.53 -9.29 -11.30
CA GLY A 49 0.67 -8.21 -10.86
C GLY A 49 -0.31 -7.78 -11.92
N ARG A 50 -0.97 -6.68 -11.64
CA ARG A 50 -1.84 -5.99 -12.58
C ARG A 50 -1.86 -4.50 -12.27
N GLN A 51 -1.95 -3.69 -13.31
CA GLN A 51 -2.19 -2.27 -13.20
C GLN A 51 -3.68 -1.97 -13.10
N ASN A 52 -4.05 -0.81 -12.58
CA ASN A 52 -5.46 -0.39 -12.47
C ASN A 52 -6.23 -0.49 -13.81
N GLY A 53 -5.55 -0.19 -14.92
CA GLY A 53 -6.12 -0.25 -16.28
C GLY A 53 -6.15 -1.65 -16.92
N ASP A 54 -5.58 -2.68 -16.29
CA ASP A 54 -5.57 -4.02 -16.88
C ASP A 54 -6.99 -4.63 -16.90
N PRO A 55 -7.35 -5.42 -17.93
CA PRO A 55 -8.64 -6.08 -18.00
C PRO A 55 -9.00 -6.85 -16.72
N VAL A 56 -10.28 -6.82 -16.36
CA VAL A 56 -10.79 -7.54 -15.19
C VAL A 56 -10.48 -9.03 -15.32
N ASN A 57 -10.13 -9.67 -14.20
CA ASN A 57 -9.74 -11.08 -14.12
C ASN A 57 -8.46 -11.46 -14.88
N THR A 58 -7.56 -10.50 -15.13
CA THR A 58 -6.25 -10.76 -15.72
C THR A 58 -5.11 -10.34 -14.80
N LEU A 59 -4.01 -11.07 -14.90
CA LEU A 59 -2.69 -10.71 -14.37
C LEU A 59 -1.73 -10.61 -15.55
N GLN A 60 -0.68 -9.82 -15.37
CA GLN A 60 0.44 -9.73 -16.31
C GLN A 60 1.27 -11.01 -16.28
N ALA A 61 2.25 -11.09 -17.19
CA ALA A 61 3.20 -12.20 -17.19
C ALA A 61 3.98 -12.26 -15.86
N GLU A 62 4.25 -13.46 -15.36
CA GLU A 62 5.09 -13.62 -14.18
C GLU A 62 6.54 -13.28 -14.50
N ALA A 63 7.25 -12.78 -13.49
CA ALA A 63 8.68 -12.52 -13.55
C ALA A 63 9.39 -13.23 -12.39
N GLN A 64 10.57 -13.78 -12.68
CA GLN A 64 11.43 -14.38 -11.67
C GLN A 64 12.27 -13.27 -11.01
N LEU A 65 12.14 -13.12 -9.69
CA LEU A 65 12.97 -12.21 -8.92
C LEU A 65 14.27 -12.89 -8.48
N LYS A 66 14.20 -14.15 -8.06
CA LYS A 66 15.36 -14.95 -7.66
C LYS A 66 15.16 -16.41 -7.99
N ALA A 67 16.07 -16.97 -8.78
CA ALA A 67 16.12 -18.41 -9.01
C ALA A 67 16.57 -19.16 -7.75
N GLY A 68 15.90 -20.27 -7.47
CA GLY A 68 16.37 -21.31 -6.56
C GLY A 68 17.62 -22.00 -7.12
N GLU A 69 18.50 -22.43 -6.23
CA GLU A 69 19.87 -22.82 -6.55
C GLU A 69 20.09 -24.33 -6.49
N ILE A 70 19.29 -25.02 -5.68
CA ILE A 70 19.43 -26.46 -5.41
C ILE A 70 18.09 -27.04 -4.96
N ALA A 71 17.96 -28.37 -4.99
CA ALA A 71 16.83 -29.06 -4.37
C ALA A 71 16.71 -28.68 -2.88
N TYR A 72 15.50 -28.30 -2.47
CA TYR A 72 15.19 -28.05 -1.06
C TYR A 72 14.73 -29.33 -0.41
N VAL A 73 15.34 -29.66 0.73
CA VAL A 73 14.85 -30.70 1.64
C VAL A 73 14.66 -30.02 2.97
N ALA A 74 13.43 -30.04 3.48
CA ALA A 74 13.13 -29.43 4.77
C ALA A 74 14.04 -30.02 5.84
N PHE A 75 14.69 -29.14 6.59
CA PHE A 75 15.67 -29.50 7.60
C PHE A 75 15.12 -29.41 9.01
N ASP A 76 13.95 -28.80 9.15
CA ASP A 76 13.14 -28.67 10.33
C ASP A 76 12.06 -29.75 10.36
N GLY A 77 11.40 -29.91 11.51
CA GLY A 77 10.27 -30.82 11.66
C GLY A 77 8.95 -30.17 11.25
N SER A 78 7.90 -31.00 11.09
CA SER A 78 6.52 -30.53 10.95
C SER A 78 6.21 -29.48 12.04
N PRO A 79 5.64 -28.31 11.68
CA PRO A 79 4.89 -28.03 10.45
C PRO A 79 5.72 -27.66 9.21
N TYR A 80 7.05 -27.65 9.28
CA TYR A 80 7.95 -27.03 8.29
C TYR A 80 7.67 -25.52 8.14
N ARG A 81 8.70 -24.70 8.22
CA ARG A 81 8.57 -23.25 8.42
C ARG A 81 8.86 -22.40 7.18
N TRP A 82 8.77 -23.01 6.00
CA TRP A 82 8.86 -22.25 4.75
C TRP A 82 7.71 -21.25 4.68
N GLY A 83 7.99 -20.02 4.26
CA GLY A 83 7.00 -18.95 4.14
C GLY A 83 6.89 -18.06 5.38
N ASP A 84 7.52 -18.41 6.51
CA ASP A 84 7.51 -17.56 7.70
C ASP A 84 8.27 -16.24 7.47
N TYR A 85 9.20 -16.20 6.52
CA TYR A 85 10.04 -15.03 6.21
C TYR A 85 9.78 -14.48 4.80
N THR A 86 8.52 -14.39 4.39
CA THR A 86 8.10 -13.67 3.19
C THR A 86 7.22 -12.47 3.55
N GLY A 87 7.14 -11.50 2.63
CA GLY A 87 6.29 -10.33 2.81
C GLY A 87 6.38 -9.35 1.65
N LEU A 88 5.25 -8.78 1.27
CA LEU A 88 5.14 -7.76 0.23
C LEU A 88 4.51 -6.50 0.82
N THR A 89 5.17 -5.35 0.63
CA THR A 89 4.71 -4.07 1.17
C THR A 89 4.97 -2.92 0.21
N ILE A 90 4.40 -1.76 0.52
CA ILE A 90 4.58 -0.51 -0.23
C ILE A 90 5.54 0.39 0.55
N ASP A 91 6.51 0.95 -0.17
CA ASP A 91 7.38 2.03 0.31
C ASP A 91 6.52 3.24 0.76
N PRO A 92 6.90 4.00 1.80
CA PRO A 92 6.21 5.24 2.18
C PRO A 92 5.97 6.24 1.03
N ASN A 93 6.70 6.15 -0.08
CA ASN A 93 6.43 6.92 -1.29
C ASN A 93 5.09 6.57 -1.98
N GLY A 94 4.42 5.47 -1.58
CA GLY A 94 3.13 4.99 -2.07
C GLY A 94 3.14 4.36 -3.46
N LEU A 95 4.30 4.22 -4.09
CA LEU A 95 4.47 3.77 -5.48
C LEU A 95 5.26 2.48 -5.59
N THR A 96 6.36 2.38 -4.84
CA THR A 96 7.33 1.28 -4.93
C THR A 96 6.90 0.11 -4.08
N PHE A 97 6.86 -1.07 -4.67
CA PHE A 97 6.68 -2.32 -3.96
C PHE A 97 8.04 -2.83 -3.47
N TRP A 98 8.07 -3.37 -2.26
CA TRP A 98 9.20 -4.11 -1.70
C TRP A 98 8.76 -5.54 -1.40
N TYR A 99 9.40 -6.51 -2.05
CA TYR A 99 9.13 -7.93 -1.86
C TYR A 99 10.31 -8.63 -1.18
N LEU A 100 10.02 -9.32 -0.09
CA LEU A 100 10.88 -10.29 0.58
C LEU A 100 10.32 -11.69 0.28
N GLY A 101 11.08 -12.53 -0.42
CA GLY A 101 10.66 -13.89 -0.75
C GLY A 101 11.71 -14.93 -0.40
N GLU A 102 11.26 -16.14 -0.06
CA GLU A 102 12.12 -17.29 0.20
C GLU A 102 12.46 -18.06 -1.08
N TYR A 103 13.72 -18.46 -1.23
CA TYR A 103 14.22 -19.35 -2.29
C TYR A 103 15.08 -20.46 -1.71
N SER A 104 15.25 -21.53 -2.48
CA SER A 104 16.15 -22.62 -2.12
C SER A 104 17.59 -22.18 -2.36
N LYS A 105 18.33 -21.96 -1.29
CA LYS A 105 19.71 -21.48 -1.29
C LYS A 105 20.69 -22.63 -1.16
N ASN A 106 21.74 -22.61 -1.97
CA ASN A 106 22.87 -23.52 -1.84
C ASN A 106 23.85 -22.98 -0.79
N THR A 107 24.01 -23.71 0.30
CA THR A 107 24.95 -23.38 1.38
C THR A 107 26.23 -24.22 1.34
N GLY A 108 26.56 -24.82 0.19
CA GLY A 108 27.70 -25.72 0.03
C GLY A 108 27.43 -27.16 0.47
N THR A 109 26.16 -27.55 0.62
CA THR A 109 25.74 -28.91 0.98
C THR A 109 24.82 -29.51 -0.08
N THR A 110 24.57 -30.82 -0.03
CA THR A 110 23.71 -31.51 -1.01
C THR A 110 22.23 -31.16 -0.90
N ASN A 111 21.80 -30.58 0.23
CA ASN A 111 20.43 -30.15 0.48
C ASN A 111 20.39 -28.63 0.67
N GLY A 112 19.51 -27.95 -0.04
CA GLY A 112 19.30 -26.51 0.12
C GLY A 112 18.75 -26.14 1.49
N ARG A 113 19.03 -24.90 1.91
CA ARG A 113 18.30 -24.22 2.99
C ARG A 113 17.39 -23.18 2.36
N TRP A 114 16.36 -22.74 3.07
CA TRP A 114 15.70 -21.51 2.64
C TRP A 114 16.64 -20.32 2.87
N GLY A 115 16.53 -19.32 2.01
CA GLY A 115 17.15 -18.02 2.18
C GLY A 115 16.20 -16.96 1.64
N THR A 116 16.33 -15.72 2.11
CA THR A 116 15.49 -14.62 1.65
C THR A 116 16.20 -13.80 0.57
N TYR A 117 15.43 -13.30 -0.39
CA TYR A 117 15.86 -12.32 -1.37
C TYR A 117 14.91 -11.14 -1.33
N ILE A 118 15.47 -9.93 -1.41
CA ILE A 118 14.72 -8.67 -1.38
C ILE A 118 14.85 -8.00 -2.74
N GLY A 119 13.73 -7.59 -3.32
CA GLY A 119 13.69 -6.77 -4.51
C GLY A 119 12.61 -5.69 -4.41
N SER A 120 12.75 -4.66 -5.24
CA SER A 120 11.75 -3.62 -5.38
C SER A 120 11.43 -3.34 -6.85
N PHE A 121 10.21 -2.89 -7.08
CA PHE A 121 9.72 -2.55 -8.42
C PHE A 121 8.60 -1.52 -8.33
N THR A 122 8.44 -0.75 -9.40
CA THR A 122 7.43 0.29 -9.54
C THR A 122 6.84 0.20 -10.94
N TYR A 123 5.51 0.28 -11.04
CA TYR A 123 4.85 0.39 -12.34
C TYR A 123 5.10 1.77 -12.95
N SER A 124 5.46 1.79 -14.23
CA SER A 124 5.54 3.05 -14.98
C SER A 124 4.17 3.69 -15.09
N GLY A 125 4.10 5.02 -14.95
CA GLY A 125 2.86 5.78 -15.10
C GLY A 125 2.05 5.95 -13.81
N CYS A 126 2.45 5.31 -12.71
CA CYS A 126 1.92 5.61 -11.39
C CYS A 126 2.69 6.79 -10.77
N SER A 127 1.98 7.87 -10.43
CA SER A 127 2.55 9.03 -9.74
C SER A 127 1.61 9.48 -8.64
N ILE A 128 2.18 9.89 -7.50
CA ILE A 128 1.41 10.63 -6.50
C ILE A 128 1.29 12.04 -7.06
N GLY A 129 0.07 12.41 -7.49
CA GLY A 129 -0.21 13.77 -7.93
C GLY A 129 0.36 14.74 -6.91
N GLY A 130 1.15 15.71 -7.37
CA GLY A 130 1.79 16.69 -6.50
C GLY A 130 0.76 17.26 -5.53
N THR A 131 1.17 17.48 -4.28
CA THR A 131 0.37 18.12 -3.22
C THR A 131 -0.54 19.17 -3.86
N PRO A 132 -1.88 19.10 -3.69
CA PRO A 132 -2.76 20.09 -4.30
C PRO A 132 -2.23 21.46 -3.90
N THR A 133 -1.76 22.24 -4.87
CA THR A 133 -1.38 23.63 -4.62
C THR A 133 -2.60 24.27 -3.96
N PRO A 134 -2.50 24.80 -2.73
CA PRO A 134 -3.63 25.46 -2.12
C PRO A 134 -4.08 26.56 -3.07
N THR A 135 -5.22 26.33 -3.71
CA THR A 135 -5.86 27.35 -4.52
C THR A 135 -6.43 28.32 -3.50
N ASN A 136 -5.82 29.50 -3.38
CA ASN A 136 -6.40 30.60 -2.62
C ASN A 136 -7.83 30.77 -3.13
N THR A 137 -8.80 30.29 -2.37
CA THR A 137 -10.20 30.58 -2.64
C THR A 137 -10.35 32.05 -2.32
N PRO A 138 -10.69 32.93 -3.29
CA PRO A 138 -10.93 34.33 -2.98
C PRO A 138 -12.03 34.39 -1.92
N VAL A 139 -11.70 34.85 -0.72
CA VAL A 139 -12.70 35.15 0.30
C VAL A 139 -13.53 36.31 -0.26
N PRO A 140 -14.85 36.15 -0.47
CA PRO A 140 -15.70 37.28 -0.82
C PRO A 140 -15.54 38.35 0.25
N PRO A 141 -15.48 39.66 -0.09
CA PRO A 141 -15.36 40.69 0.92
C PRO A 141 -16.52 40.54 1.92
N THR A 142 -16.18 40.22 3.16
CA THR A 142 -17.14 40.24 4.27
C THR A 142 -17.61 41.68 4.41
N ASN A 143 -18.92 41.90 4.24
CA ASN A 143 -19.50 43.22 4.47
C ASN A 143 -19.17 43.67 5.90
N THR A 144 -18.48 44.80 6.02
CA THR A 144 -18.23 45.46 7.31
C THR A 144 -19.58 45.74 7.97
N PRO A 145 -19.83 45.28 9.21
CA PRO A 145 -21.07 45.61 9.91
C PRO A 145 -21.16 47.14 10.04
N THR A 146 -22.21 47.72 9.46
CA THR A 146 -22.54 49.13 9.64
C THR A 146 -22.93 49.35 11.10
N SER A 147 -22.28 50.31 11.78
CA SER A 147 -22.64 50.65 13.15
C SER A 147 -24.10 51.07 13.21
N THR A 148 -24.88 50.39 14.06
CA THR A 148 -26.24 50.81 14.38
C THR A 148 -26.16 52.07 15.23
N PRO A 149 -26.90 53.15 14.91
CA PRO A 149 -26.90 54.36 15.74
C PRO A 149 -27.36 54.04 17.16
N ALA A 150 -26.64 54.56 18.15
CA ALA A 150 -27.03 54.43 19.55
C ALA A 150 -28.39 55.13 19.80
N PRO A 151 -29.29 54.55 20.61
CA PRO A 151 -30.52 55.22 21.03
C PRO A 151 -30.20 56.54 21.75
N PRO A 152 -31.05 57.58 21.64
CA PRO A 152 -30.84 58.83 22.35
C PRO A 152 -30.85 58.60 23.87
N THR A 153 -29.82 59.08 24.55
CA THR A 153 -29.67 58.97 25.99
C THR A 153 -30.72 59.83 26.70
N HIS A 154 -31.55 59.22 27.55
CA HIS A 154 -32.44 59.95 28.44
C HIS A 154 -31.63 60.56 29.60
N THR A 155 -31.58 61.88 29.68
CA THR A 155 -30.92 62.58 30.78
C THR A 155 -31.80 62.52 32.03
N PRO A 156 -31.31 62.02 33.17
CA PRO A 156 -32.05 62.06 34.43
C PRO A 156 -32.24 63.51 34.91
N PRO A 157 -33.37 63.85 35.56
CA PRO A 157 -33.57 65.18 36.12
C PRO A 157 -32.61 65.45 37.29
N THR A 158 -32.15 66.69 37.39
CA THR A 158 -31.23 67.19 38.42
C THR A 158 -31.82 67.04 39.83
N PRO A 159 -31.08 66.52 40.82
CA PRO A 159 -31.56 66.45 42.21
C PRO A 159 -31.76 67.85 42.82
N PRO A 160 -32.74 68.04 43.73
CA PRO A 160 -32.91 69.29 44.44
C PRO A 160 -31.79 69.56 45.45
N ALA A 161 -31.49 70.84 45.67
CA ALA A 161 -30.41 71.29 46.54
C ALA A 161 -30.60 70.87 48.02
N PRO A 162 -29.52 70.55 48.75
CA PRO A 162 -29.59 70.22 50.18
C PRO A 162 -30.08 71.42 51.02
N ARG A 163 -30.94 71.16 52.00
CA ARG A 163 -31.36 72.17 53.00
C ARG A 163 -30.35 72.21 54.14
N THR A 164 -29.91 73.41 54.51
CA THR A 164 -29.03 73.67 55.65
C THR A 164 -29.84 73.62 56.97
N PRO A 165 -29.38 72.90 58.01
CA PRO A 165 -30.02 72.95 59.33
C PRO A 165 -29.62 74.24 60.07
N THR A 166 -30.59 74.86 60.76
CA THR A 166 -30.41 75.92 61.78
C THR A 166 -30.06 75.34 63.14
#